data_AF-A0A929JS61-F1
#
_entry.id   AF-A0A929JS61-F1
#
_cell.length_a   1.000
_cell.length_b   1.000
_cell.length_c   1.000
_cell.angle_alpha   90.00
_cell.angle_beta   90.00
_cell.angle_gamma   90.00
#
_symmetry.space_group_name_H-M   'P 1'
#
loop_
_entity.id
_entity.type
_entity.pdbx_description
1 polymer ?
#
loop_
_entity_poly.entity_id
_entity_poly.type
_entity_poly.pdbx_seq_one_letter_code
_entity_poly.pdbx_strand_id
1 'polypeptide(L)'
;MKRSLAVFGAALIGICLSVLPAFGEEISLKPDGDGKWLMHGENGNLVGTITKTEDKSYRIENAAGTFRGNIWSNGTWTPDGAWRKRRLVVTPEGAQLYLDALAALKSAKVL
;
A
#
# COMPACT_ATOMS: atom_id res chain seq x y z
N MET A 1 10.73 -41.66 49.54
CA MET A 1 9.69 -41.48 48.51
C MET A 1 10.02 -40.21 47.73
N LYS A 2 10.51 -40.32 46.48
CA LYS A 2 10.93 -39.19 45.65
C LYS A 2 9.72 -38.73 44.83
N ARG A 3 9.30 -37.47 44.96
CA ARG A 3 8.21 -36.88 44.16
C ARG A 3 8.78 -36.40 42.82
N SER A 4 8.36 -37.03 41.74
CA SER A 4 8.71 -36.63 40.36
C SER A 4 8.00 -35.32 39.99
N LEU A 5 8.77 -34.39 39.45
CA LEU A 5 8.36 -33.07 38.97
C LEU A 5 7.54 -33.23 37.67
N ALA A 6 6.36 -32.63 37.60
CA ALA A 6 5.55 -32.58 36.39
C ALA A 6 6.13 -31.55 35.40
N VAL A 7 6.27 -31.98 34.14
CA VAL A 7 6.67 -31.14 33.00
C VAL A 7 5.47 -30.30 32.57
N PHE A 8 5.59 -28.97 32.61
CA PHE A 8 4.60 -28.05 32.05
C PHE A 8 4.69 -28.07 30.52
N GLY A 9 3.59 -28.47 29.88
CA GLY A 9 3.43 -28.49 28.42
C GLY A 9 3.43 -27.09 27.81
N ALA A 10 4.02 -27.03 26.62
CA ALA A 10 4.40 -25.84 25.87
C ALA A 10 3.23 -24.90 25.51
N ALA A 11 3.55 -23.61 25.60
CA ALA A 11 2.71 -22.49 25.22
C ALA A 11 2.55 -22.35 23.69
N LEU A 12 1.34 -21.96 23.31
CA LEU A 12 0.94 -21.19 22.13
C LEU A 12 1.88 -21.20 20.91
N ILE A 13 1.51 -21.97 19.89
CA ILE A 13 1.85 -21.61 18.51
C ILE A 13 0.77 -20.65 18.03
N GLY A 14 1.04 -19.35 18.19
CA GLY A 14 0.27 -18.29 17.57
C GLY A 14 0.29 -18.47 16.06
N ILE A 15 -0.89 -18.69 15.47
CA ILE A 15 -1.09 -18.56 14.03
C ILE A 15 -0.80 -17.09 13.72
N CYS A 16 0.37 -16.85 13.13
CA CYS A 16 0.69 -15.58 12.52
C CYS A 16 -0.15 -15.49 11.25
N LEU A 17 -1.42 -15.11 11.42
CA LEU A 17 -2.26 -14.67 10.33
C LEU A 17 -1.61 -13.36 9.89
N SER A 18 -0.73 -13.43 8.89
CA SER A 18 -0.21 -12.22 8.26
C SER A 18 -1.40 -11.53 7.63
N VAL A 19 -1.99 -10.59 8.36
CA VAL A 19 -2.91 -9.60 7.83
C VAL A 19 -2.08 -8.83 6.81
N LEU A 20 -2.11 -9.31 5.58
CA LEU A 20 -1.75 -8.46 4.46
C LEU A 20 -2.73 -7.30 4.56
N PRO A 21 -2.28 -6.04 4.70
CA PRO A 21 -3.20 -4.93 4.62
C PRO A 21 -3.86 -5.02 3.25
N ALA A 22 -5.12 -5.44 3.25
CA ALA A 22 -5.96 -5.41 2.09
C ALA A 22 -6.14 -3.93 1.77
N PHE A 23 -5.80 -3.51 0.56
CA PHE A 23 -6.08 -2.15 0.08
C PHE A 23 -7.59 -1.99 -0.23
N GLY A 24 -8.46 -2.44 0.69
CA GLY A 24 -9.91 -2.25 0.63
C GLY A 24 -10.38 -1.08 1.50
N GLU A 25 -9.47 -0.35 2.12
CA GLU A 25 -9.73 0.83 2.95
C GLU A 25 -9.58 2.11 2.12
N GLU A 26 -10.48 3.08 2.30
CA GLU A 26 -10.44 4.38 1.62
C GLU A 26 -9.11 5.11 1.94
N ILE A 27 -8.43 5.61 0.91
CA ILE A 27 -7.15 6.32 1.07
C ILE A 27 -7.37 7.83 1.12
N SER A 28 -6.82 8.45 2.16
CA SER A 28 -6.67 9.91 2.24
C SER A 28 -5.24 10.33 1.92
N LEU A 29 -5.09 11.44 1.18
CA LEU A 29 -3.78 12.04 0.89
C LEU A 29 -3.55 13.27 1.75
N LYS A 30 -2.40 13.31 2.42
CA LYS A 30 -1.90 14.51 3.11
C LYS A 30 -0.66 15.03 2.39
N PRO A 31 -0.60 16.31 1.99
CA PRO A 31 0.59 16.87 1.37
C PRO A 31 1.77 16.84 2.36
N ASP A 32 2.95 16.51 1.86
CA ASP A 32 4.22 16.43 2.62
C ASP A 32 5.27 17.42 2.07
N GLY A 33 4.86 18.32 1.18
CA GLY A 33 5.75 19.24 0.47
C GLY A 33 6.28 18.68 -0.85
N ASP A 34 6.85 19.54 -1.71
CA ASP A 34 7.59 19.19 -2.93
C ASP A 34 6.91 18.17 -3.87
N GLY A 35 5.59 18.22 -3.98
CA GLY A 35 4.82 17.29 -4.81
C GLY A 35 4.83 15.86 -4.27
N LYS A 36 4.98 15.69 -2.96
CA LYS A 36 4.83 14.43 -2.25
C LYS A 36 3.55 14.45 -1.41
N TRP A 37 2.88 13.31 -1.36
CA TRP A 37 1.73 13.06 -0.51
C TRP A 37 1.89 11.75 0.27
N LEU A 38 1.48 11.78 1.52
CA LEU A 38 1.37 10.61 2.39
C LEU A 38 -0.02 9.99 2.24
N MET A 39 -0.08 8.72 1.84
CA MET A 39 -1.30 7.93 1.79
C MET A 39 -1.60 7.36 3.17
N HIS A 40 -2.74 7.72 3.73
CA HIS A 40 -3.23 7.15 4.99
C HIS A 40 -4.47 6.31 4.72
N GLY A 41 -4.52 5.11 5.29
CA GLY A 41 -5.74 4.30 5.31
C GLY A 41 -6.80 4.88 6.24
N GLU A 42 -7.97 4.24 6.29
CA GLU A 42 -9.13 4.69 7.07
C GLU A 42 -8.82 4.82 8.56
N ASN A 43 -8.01 3.90 9.09
CA ASN A 43 -7.53 3.90 10.48
C ASN A 43 -6.46 4.98 10.77
N GLY A 44 -6.10 5.81 9.79
CA GLY A 44 -5.09 6.85 9.92
C GLY A 44 -3.65 6.35 9.87
N ASN A 45 -3.40 5.07 9.59
CA ASN A 45 -2.05 4.54 9.43
C ASN A 45 -1.47 4.92 8.07
N LEU A 46 -0.17 5.20 8.02
CA LEU A 46 0.55 5.41 6.76
C LEU A 46 0.61 4.10 5.97
N VAL A 47 -0.01 4.08 4.80
CA VAL A 47 -0.02 2.92 3.89
C VAL A 47 0.93 3.10 2.70
N GLY A 48 1.38 4.31 2.44
CA GLY A 48 2.43 4.58 1.45
C GLY A 48 2.57 6.05 1.07
N THR A 49 3.19 6.28 -0.08
CA THR A 49 3.48 7.62 -0.59
C THR A 49 3.14 7.73 -2.08
N ILE A 50 2.73 8.93 -2.48
CA ILE A 50 2.65 9.34 -3.87
C ILE A 50 3.63 10.49 -4.09
N THR A 51 4.50 10.35 -5.07
CA THR A 51 5.50 11.38 -5.40
C THR A 51 5.34 11.81 -6.84
N LYS A 52 5.14 13.12 -7.06
CA LYS A 52 5.16 13.72 -8.39
C LYS A 52 6.58 13.66 -8.93
N THR A 53 6.71 13.16 -10.15
CA THR A 53 7.98 13.06 -10.86
C THR A 53 8.14 14.21 -11.85
N GLU A 54 9.36 14.38 -12.38
CA GLU A 54 9.71 15.47 -13.31
C GLU A 54 8.84 15.48 -14.59
N ASP A 55 8.44 14.31 -15.07
CA ASP A 55 7.59 14.12 -16.25
C ASP A 55 6.09 14.36 -15.97
N LYS A 56 5.76 14.93 -14.81
CA LYS A 56 4.38 15.15 -14.33
C LYS A 56 3.58 13.86 -14.14
N SER A 57 4.25 12.71 -14.03
CA SER A 57 3.63 11.48 -13.54
C SER A 57 3.66 11.41 -12.01
N TYR A 58 3.04 10.37 -11.46
CA TYR A 58 2.94 10.12 -10.03
C TYR A 58 3.40 8.71 -9.73
N ARG A 59 4.50 8.61 -9.00
CA ARG A 59 5.07 7.36 -8.50
C ARG A 59 4.38 6.95 -7.22
N ILE A 60 3.95 5.69 -7.13
CA ILE A 60 3.29 5.13 -5.96
C ILE A 60 4.24 4.13 -5.29
N GLU A 61 4.43 4.29 -3.98
CA GLU A 61 5.20 3.37 -3.14
C GLU A 61 4.37 2.98 -1.91
N ASN A 62 4.58 1.78 -1.39
CA ASN A 62 3.98 1.39 -0.11
C ASN A 62 4.74 2.03 1.07
N ALA A 63 4.24 1.83 2.30
CA ALA A 63 4.87 2.39 3.51
C ALA A 63 6.34 1.96 3.71
N ALA A 64 6.77 0.85 3.12
CA ALA A 64 8.15 0.37 3.14
C ALA A 64 9.02 0.97 2.02
N GLY A 65 8.50 1.90 1.20
CA GLY A 65 9.22 2.47 0.06
C GLY A 65 9.32 1.53 -1.16
N THR A 66 8.57 0.42 -1.16
CA THR A 66 8.55 -0.50 -2.31
C THR A 66 7.67 0.07 -3.41
N PHE A 67 8.21 0.15 -4.63
CA PHE A 67 7.48 0.60 -5.81
C PHE A 67 6.25 -0.26 -6.08
N ARG A 68 5.11 0.40 -6.33
CA ARG A 68 3.82 -0.26 -6.63
C ARG A 68 3.27 0.11 -8.00
N GLY A 69 3.74 1.20 -8.59
CA GLY A 69 3.39 1.58 -9.95
C GLY A 69 3.55 3.07 -10.21
N ASN A 70 3.22 3.47 -11.44
CA ASN A 70 3.24 4.84 -11.89
C ASN A 70 1.88 5.21 -12.50
N ILE A 71 1.31 6.34 -12.08
CA ILE A 71 0.18 6.97 -12.79
C ILE A 71 0.76 8.04 -13.69
N TRP A 72 0.71 7.79 -14.99
CA TRP A 72 1.22 8.71 -16.01
C TRP A 72 0.36 9.97 -16.11
N SER A 73 0.91 11.03 -16.69
CA SER A 73 0.23 12.32 -16.87
C SER A 73 -1.05 12.23 -17.69
N ASN A 74 -1.20 11.18 -18.52
CA ASN A 74 -2.42 10.86 -19.26
C ASN A 74 -3.46 10.06 -18.44
N GLY A 75 -3.22 9.84 -17.15
CA GLY A 75 -4.08 9.08 -16.24
C GLY A 75 -3.90 7.56 -16.31
N THR A 76 -3.09 7.04 -17.23
CA THR A 76 -2.83 5.60 -17.35
C THR A 76 -2.02 5.13 -16.15
N TRP A 77 -2.43 4.01 -15.54
CA TRP A 77 -1.63 3.37 -14.50
C TRP A 77 -0.84 2.19 -15.04
N THR A 78 0.42 2.12 -14.61
CA THR A 78 1.31 1.00 -14.87
C THR A 78 1.76 0.44 -13.53
N PRO A 79 1.21 -0.70 -13.08
CA PRO A 79 1.65 -1.32 -11.83
C PRO A 79 3.08 -1.84 -11.96
N ASP A 80 3.70 -2.15 -10.81
CA ASP A 80 5.01 -2.76 -10.79
C ASP A 80 5.07 -4.05 -11.62
N GLY A 81 6.19 -4.20 -12.34
CA GLY A 81 6.47 -5.36 -13.19
C GLY A 81 5.62 -5.46 -14.47
N ALA A 82 4.76 -4.49 -14.78
CA ALA A 82 3.88 -4.54 -15.97
C ALA A 82 4.65 -4.76 -17.29
N TRP A 83 5.81 -4.13 -17.43
CA TRP A 83 6.66 -4.22 -18.62
C TRP A 83 7.42 -5.54 -18.75
N ARG A 84 7.55 -6.33 -17.67
CA ARG A 84 8.26 -7.62 -17.67
C ARG A 84 7.32 -8.81 -17.88
N LYS A 85 6.01 -8.61 -17.79
CA LYS A 85 5.03 -9.70 -17.79
C LYS A 85 4.30 -9.75 -19.13
N ARG A 86 4.27 -10.93 -19.75
CA ARG A 86 3.45 -11.18 -20.97
C ARG A 86 1.94 -11.06 -20.71
N ARG A 87 1.53 -11.23 -19.45
CA ARG A 87 0.16 -11.02 -18.99
C ARG A 87 0.21 -10.11 -17.77
N LEU A 88 -0.40 -8.93 -17.90
CA LEU A 88 -0.65 -8.07 -16.77
C LEU A 88 -1.78 -8.68 -15.94
N VAL A 89 -1.53 -8.90 -14.64
CA VAL A 89 -2.57 -9.25 -13.69
C VAL A 89 -2.67 -8.08 -12.73
N VAL A 90 -3.80 -7.38 -12.78
CA VAL A 90 -4.18 -6.38 -11.80
C VAL A 90 -5.01 -7.09 -10.75
N THR A 91 -4.55 -7.12 -9.51
CA THR A 91 -5.32 -7.68 -8.40
C THR A 91 -6.41 -6.69 -7.98
N PRO A 92 -7.50 -7.13 -7.34
CA PRO A 92 -8.52 -6.23 -6.81
C PRO A 92 -7.93 -5.11 -5.94
N GLU A 93 -6.95 -5.43 -5.11
CA GLU A 93 -6.25 -4.46 -4.24
C GLU A 93 -5.45 -3.43 -5.06
N GLY A 94 -4.83 -3.87 -6.16
CA GLY A 94 -4.14 -2.96 -7.07
C GLY A 94 -5.11 -2.04 -7.82
N ALA A 95 -6.24 -2.56 -8.26
CA ALA A 95 -7.28 -1.75 -8.89
C ALA A 95 -7.85 -0.71 -7.92
N GLN A 96 -8.13 -1.12 -6.68
CA GLN A 96 -8.64 -0.22 -5.65
C GLN A 96 -7.64 0.88 -5.31
N LEU A 97 -6.36 0.52 -5.08
CA LEU A 97 -5.28 1.49 -4.86
C LEU A 97 -5.20 2.54 -5.97
N TYR A 98 -5.37 2.13 -7.24
CA TYR A 98 -5.40 3.07 -8.36
C TYR A 98 -6.60 4.02 -8.32
N LEU A 99 -7.80 3.50 -8.05
CA LEU A 99 -9.01 4.31 -7.94
C LEU A 99 -8.92 5.32 -6.79
N ASP A 100 -8.45 4.87 -5.63
CA ASP A 100 -8.30 5.73 -4.45
C ASP A 100 -7.24 6.81 -4.68
N ALA A 101 -6.11 6.45 -5.30
CA ALA A 101 -5.07 7.41 -5.67
C ALA A 101 -5.61 8.46 -6.65
N LEU A 102 -6.40 8.07 -7.66
CA LEU A 102 -7.03 9.01 -8.58
C LEU A 102 -8.05 9.92 -7.89
N ALA A 103 -8.91 9.35 -7.04
CA ALA A 103 -9.91 10.10 -6.29
C ALA A 103 -9.22 11.15 -5.40
N ALA A 104 -8.19 10.74 -4.67
CA ALA A 104 -7.46 11.62 -3.78
C ALA A 104 -6.65 12.70 -4.53
N LEU A 105 -5.99 12.37 -5.66
CA LEU A 105 -5.29 13.35 -6.49
C LEU A 105 -6.25 14.36 -7.13
N LYS A 106 -7.46 13.93 -7.53
CA LYS A 106 -8.50 14.83 -8.05
C LYS A 106 -8.94 15.83 -6.97
N SER A 107 -9.15 15.35 -5.74
CA SER A 107 -9.51 16.19 -4.59
C SER A 107 -8.38 17.14 -4.18
N ALA A 108 -7.12 16.72 -4.29
CA ALA A 108 -5.95 17.55 -4.00
C ALA A 108 -5.75 18.70 -5.01
N LYS A 109 -6.27 18.56 -6.24
CA LYS A 109 -6.19 19.59 -7.30
C LYS A 109 -7.16 20.77 -7.10
N VAL A 110 -7.94 20.77 -6.02
CA VAL A 110 -8.92 21.82 -5.66
C VAL A 110 -8.30 22.91 -4.75
N LEU A 111 -7.00 22.84 -4.45
CA LEU A 111 -6.25 23.89 -3.74
C LEU A 111 -5.40 24.74 -4.68
#